data_AF-A0A2Z6Q1L2-F1
#
_entry.id   AF-A0A2Z6Q1L2-F1
#
_cell.length_a   1.000
_cell.length_b   1.000
_cell.length_c   1.000
_cell.angle_alpha   90.00
_cell.angle_beta   90.00
_cell.angle_gamma   90.00
#
_symmetry.space_group_name_H-M   'P 1'
#
loop_
_entity.id
_entity.type
_entity.pdbx_description
1 polymer ?
#
loop_
_entity_poly.entity_id
_entity_poly.type
_entity_poly.pdbx_seq_one_letter_code
_entity_poly.pdbx_strand_id
1 'polypeptide(L)'
;MTEQSSLSEFFDAPALFHPEAEKEKTSSGQVIRYGGENYLAGISTRDKLAMRNDESSTSILKDEIANHQDIPFMSIDIEEAKEYINKTPHYILRLYGYLVNGQKAVVTITGIKVFFDIRVPNNTSIPKFWSKIKGILATGKDGSGNTMNMNLIRMECIKAYPIRGYHAEKKPYLRITAPNKDLRFTALDIISRYNSETDQENRIETASDDTGTYYRKVARE
;
A
#
# COMPACT_ATOMS: atom_id res chain seq x y z
N MET A 1 -51.72 36.06 -17.45
CA MET A 1 -52.54 35.00 -16.83
C MET A 1 -51.69 33.74 -16.79
N THR A 2 -51.31 33.39 -15.55
CA THR A 2 -50.99 32.06 -14.98
C THR A 2 -51.72 30.93 -15.77
N GLU A 3 -51.15 29.76 -16.02
CA GLU A 3 -50.76 28.76 -15.00
C GLU A 3 -49.61 27.83 -15.42
N GLN A 4 -48.86 27.45 -14.40
CA GLN A 4 -47.85 26.39 -14.36
C GLN A 4 -48.54 25.03 -14.45
N SER A 5 -47.92 24.06 -15.14
CA SER A 5 -48.25 22.64 -14.96
C SER A 5 -46.97 21.85 -14.69
N SER A 6 -47.00 21.14 -13.57
CA SER A 6 -45.91 20.49 -12.86
C SER A 6 -45.56 19.13 -13.45
N LEU A 7 -44.26 18.90 -13.67
CA LEU A 7 -43.64 17.59 -13.87
C LEU A 7 -43.41 16.94 -12.50
N SER A 8 -44.31 16.05 -12.08
CA SER A 8 -44.11 15.21 -10.89
C SER A 8 -44.91 13.92 -11.03
N GLU A 9 -44.23 12.83 -11.35
CA GLU A 9 -44.60 11.44 -11.04
C GLU A 9 -43.61 10.54 -11.75
N PHE A 10 -42.59 10.02 -11.05
CA PHE A 10 -41.90 8.75 -11.34
C PHE A 10 -40.75 8.52 -10.33
N PHE A 11 -41.05 8.56 -9.04
CA PHE A 11 -40.19 7.96 -8.00
C PHE A 11 -41.05 7.56 -6.81
N ASP A 12 -41.60 6.34 -6.84
CA ASP A 12 -42.13 5.69 -5.63
C ASP A 12 -42.05 4.16 -5.76
N ALA A 13 -40.94 3.61 -5.29
CA ALA A 13 -40.88 2.23 -4.78
C ALA A 13 -39.59 2.05 -3.97
N PRO A 14 -39.62 2.05 -2.62
CA PRO A 14 -38.49 1.60 -1.83
C PRO A 14 -38.47 0.07 -1.81
N ALA A 15 -37.46 -0.53 -2.45
CA ALA A 15 -37.16 -1.95 -2.32
C ALA A 15 -36.71 -2.26 -0.89
N LEU A 16 -37.57 -2.97 -0.14
CA LEU A 16 -37.36 -3.39 1.23
C LEU A 16 -36.47 -4.65 1.25
N PHE A 17 -35.14 -4.50 1.24
CA PHE A 17 -34.22 -5.61 1.41
C PHE A 17 -34.07 -5.92 2.92
N HIS A 18 -34.71 -6.99 3.39
CA HIS A 18 -34.52 -7.52 4.75
C HIS A 18 -33.57 -8.72 4.70
N PRO A 19 -32.33 -8.62 5.21
CA PRO A 19 -31.55 -9.82 5.48
C PRO A 19 -32.05 -10.45 6.78
N GLU A 20 -32.59 -11.67 6.69
CA GLU A 20 -32.82 -12.52 7.85
C GLU A 20 -31.47 -13.02 8.38
N ALA A 21 -30.98 -12.38 9.44
CA ALA A 21 -29.94 -12.96 10.27
C ALA A 21 -30.61 -13.93 11.26
N GLU A 22 -30.17 -15.19 11.25
CA GLU A 22 -30.55 -16.19 12.26
C GLU A 22 -30.22 -15.64 13.67
N LYS A 23 -31.26 -15.41 14.45
CA LYS A 23 -31.16 -14.91 15.82
C LYS A 23 -30.83 -16.06 16.77
N GLU A 24 -29.60 -16.08 17.29
CA GLU A 24 -29.41 -16.63 18.64
C GLU A 24 -30.16 -15.74 19.64
N LYS A 25 -31.11 -16.34 20.35
CA LYS A 25 -31.94 -15.68 21.35
C LYS A 25 -31.11 -15.35 22.59
N THR A 26 -30.74 -14.09 22.75
CA THR A 26 -30.56 -13.48 24.08
C THR A 26 -31.51 -12.30 24.22
N SER A 27 -32.25 -12.33 25.32
CA SER A 27 -33.35 -11.43 25.63
C SER A 27 -32.87 -10.00 25.90
N SER A 28 -33.71 -9.05 25.46
CA SER A 28 -33.65 -7.59 25.63
C SER A 28 -32.88 -6.84 24.53
N GLY A 29 -33.61 -5.94 23.86
CA GLY A 29 -33.15 -5.18 22.71
C GLY A 29 -32.11 -4.14 23.08
N GLN A 30 -30.85 -4.56 23.03
CA GLN A 30 -29.71 -3.67 23.11
C GLN A 30 -29.26 -3.34 21.69
N VAL A 31 -29.44 -2.08 21.30
CA VAL A 31 -28.82 -1.51 20.10
C VAL A 31 -27.31 -1.72 20.26
N ILE A 32 -26.69 -2.49 19.36
CA ILE A 32 -25.23 -2.64 19.32
C ILE A 32 -24.67 -1.27 18.91
N ARG A 33 -24.34 -0.45 19.91
CA ARG A 33 -23.54 0.76 19.73
C ARG A 33 -22.08 0.33 19.80
N TYR A 34 -21.24 0.82 18.89
CA TYR A 34 -19.79 0.79 19.06
C TYR A 34 -19.39 1.73 20.21
N GLY A 35 -19.77 1.37 21.44
CA GLY A 35 -19.16 1.88 22.65
C GLY A 35 -17.89 1.08 22.89
N GLY A 36 -16.80 1.74 23.25
CA GLY A 36 -15.47 1.14 23.46
C GLY A 36 -15.42 0.17 24.64
N GLU A 37 -16.16 -0.93 24.56
CA GLU A 37 -16.16 -2.02 25.51
C GLU A 37 -15.35 -3.23 25.00
N ASN A 38 -15.01 -4.09 25.96
CA ASN A 38 -13.95 -5.09 25.96
C ASN A 38 -14.25 -6.37 25.15
N TYR A 39 -14.60 -6.25 23.87
CA TYR A 39 -15.14 -7.39 23.12
C TYR A 39 -14.12 -8.17 22.28
N LEU A 40 -12.85 -7.76 22.24
CA LEU A 40 -11.83 -8.49 21.48
C LEU A 40 -11.13 -9.50 22.37
N ALA A 41 -11.58 -10.76 22.29
CA ALA A 41 -10.92 -11.88 22.95
C ALA A 41 -9.43 -11.93 22.57
N GLY A 42 -8.55 -11.89 23.57
CA GLY A 42 -7.09 -11.88 23.39
C GLY A 42 -6.45 -10.49 23.42
N ILE A 43 -7.22 -9.40 23.41
CA ILE A 43 -6.69 -8.04 23.54
C ILE A 43 -6.99 -7.51 24.94
N SER A 44 -5.96 -7.07 25.65
CA SER A 44 -6.10 -6.48 26.98
C SER A 44 -7.01 -5.25 26.97
N THR A 45 -7.85 -5.14 27.98
CA THR A 45 -8.78 -4.01 28.15
C THR A 45 -8.00 -2.72 28.35
N ARG A 46 -8.60 -1.58 27.96
CA ARG A 46 -7.98 -0.26 28.14
C ARG A 46 -7.54 -0.02 29.59
N ASP A 47 -8.36 -0.43 30.56
CA ASP A 47 -8.06 -0.23 31.98
C ASP A 47 -6.89 -1.10 32.45
N LYS A 48 -6.79 -2.35 31.97
CA LYS A 48 -5.63 -3.23 32.26
C LYS A 48 -4.34 -2.67 31.65
N LEU A 49 -4.43 -2.09 30.45
CA LEU A 49 -3.29 -1.44 29.80
C LEU A 49 -2.91 -0.14 30.53
N ALA A 50 -3.87 0.64 31.00
CA ALA A 50 -3.61 1.86 31.77
C ALA A 50 -2.93 1.55 33.11
N MET A 51 -3.45 0.60 33.89
CA MET A 51 -2.89 0.18 35.17
C MET A 51 -1.46 -0.37 35.07
N ARG A 52 -1.10 -0.99 33.94
CA ARG A 52 0.25 -1.53 33.70
C ARG A 52 1.33 -0.44 33.71
N ASN A 53 0.96 0.81 33.43
CA ASN A 53 1.90 1.87 33.05
C ASN A 53 2.18 2.93 34.12
N ASP A 54 1.61 2.76 35.32
CA ASP A 54 1.84 3.66 36.46
C ASP A 54 3.23 3.47 37.11
N GLU A 55 3.96 2.38 36.77
CA GLU A 55 5.37 2.17 37.11
C GLU A 55 6.30 2.62 35.97
N SER A 56 7.50 3.11 36.31
CA SER A 56 8.47 3.79 35.43
C SER A 56 8.46 3.33 33.96
N SER A 57 7.76 4.10 33.12
CA SER A 57 7.26 3.66 31.81
C SER A 57 8.35 3.27 30.79
N THR A 58 9.60 3.69 30.98
CA THR A 58 10.71 3.33 30.08
C THR A 58 11.32 1.95 30.40
N SER A 59 11.24 1.49 31.65
CA SER A 59 11.72 0.16 32.05
C SER A 59 10.81 -0.94 31.47
N ILE A 60 9.49 -0.71 31.54
CA ILE A 60 8.46 -1.61 31.02
C ILE A 60 8.62 -1.82 29.51
N LEU A 61 8.81 -0.76 28.72
CA LEU A 61 8.99 -0.89 27.27
C LEU A 61 10.23 -1.71 26.91
N LYS A 62 11.34 -1.53 27.64
CA LYS A 62 12.57 -2.30 27.39
C LYS A 62 12.37 -3.78 27.74
N ASP A 63 11.67 -4.06 28.83
CA ASP A 63 11.36 -5.43 29.26
C ASP A 63 10.38 -6.10 28.30
N GLU A 64 9.36 -5.38 27.79
CA GLU A 64 8.43 -5.87 26.77
C GLU A 64 9.17 -6.23 25.47
N ILE A 65 10.08 -5.36 24.99
CA ILE A 65 10.92 -5.63 23.82
C ILE A 65 11.81 -6.86 24.07
N ALA A 66 12.45 -6.96 25.23
CA ALA A 66 13.35 -8.06 25.57
C ALA A 66 12.62 -9.41 25.67
N ASN A 67 11.36 -9.39 26.12
CA ASN A 67 10.51 -10.58 26.25
C ASN A 67 9.66 -10.87 25.00
N HIS A 68 9.89 -10.16 23.88
CA HIS A 68 9.12 -10.30 22.64
C HIS A 68 7.60 -10.19 22.84
N GLN A 69 7.18 -9.31 23.76
CA GLN A 69 5.76 -9.05 23.97
C GLN A 69 5.23 -8.07 22.94
N ASP A 70 3.94 -8.22 22.62
CA ASP A 70 3.25 -7.29 21.74
C ASP A 70 3.14 -5.90 22.40
N ILE A 71 3.55 -4.87 21.66
CA ILE A 71 3.52 -3.48 22.11
C ILE A 71 2.38 -2.76 21.37
N PRO A 72 1.23 -2.56 22.02
CA PRO A 72 0.12 -1.86 21.39
C PRO A 72 0.49 -0.40 21.09
N PHE A 73 0.30 0.00 19.83
CA PHE A 73 0.67 1.30 19.30
C PHE A 73 -0.45 1.84 18.40
N MET A 74 -0.77 3.13 18.54
CA MET A 74 -1.73 3.81 17.69
C MET A 74 -1.02 4.84 16.82
N SER A 75 -0.91 4.57 15.52
CA SER A 75 -0.35 5.50 14.54
C SER A 75 -1.30 6.69 14.30
N ILE A 76 -0.76 7.90 14.31
CA ILE A 76 -1.48 9.14 13.99
C ILE A 76 -0.98 9.79 12.69
N ASP A 77 0.28 9.53 12.32
CA ASP A 77 0.91 10.12 11.13
C ASP A 77 1.97 9.18 10.53
N ILE A 78 2.25 9.37 9.25
CA ILE A 78 3.11 8.51 8.43
C ILE A 78 4.05 9.38 7.60
N GLU A 79 5.35 9.13 7.72
CA GLU A 79 6.39 9.77 6.92
C GLU A 79 7.13 8.74 6.07
N GLU A 80 7.23 9.02 4.78
CA GLU A 80 8.13 8.31 3.87
C GLU A 80 9.51 8.98 3.92
N ALA A 81 10.54 8.24 4.32
CA ALA A 81 11.91 8.77 4.41
C ALA A 81 12.91 7.88 3.68
N LYS A 82 14.16 8.35 3.61
CA LYS A 82 15.29 7.64 3.02
C LYS A 82 16.41 7.54 4.04
N GLU A 83 16.94 6.35 4.21
CA GLU A 83 18.09 6.08 5.08
C GLU A 83 19.25 5.52 4.25
N TYR A 84 20.46 5.99 4.51
CA TYR A 84 21.65 5.57 3.78
C TYR A 84 22.35 4.44 4.52
N ILE A 85 22.27 3.23 3.99
CA ILE A 85 23.01 2.07 4.48
C ILE A 85 24.12 1.81 3.46
N ASN A 86 25.39 1.87 3.88
CA ASN A 86 26.55 1.69 3.01
C ASN A 86 26.51 2.58 1.74
N LYS A 87 26.16 3.86 1.90
CA LYS A 87 25.96 4.85 0.83
C LYS A 87 24.82 4.53 -0.16
N THR A 88 24.05 3.48 0.08
CA THR A 88 22.88 3.12 -0.73
C THR A 88 21.62 3.65 -0.04
N PRO A 89 20.83 4.51 -0.70
CA PRO A 89 19.59 5.02 -0.12
C PRO A 89 18.51 3.94 -0.14
N HIS A 90 18.02 3.58 1.03
CA HIS A 90 16.92 2.65 1.26
C HIS A 90 15.67 3.43 1.66
N TYR A 91 14.52 2.98 1.16
CA TYR A 91 13.22 3.49 1.59
C TYR A 91 12.90 2.99 3.00
N ILE A 92 12.46 3.90 3.86
CA ILE A 92 11.97 3.60 5.20
C ILE A 92 10.63 4.27 5.42
N LEU A 93 9.79 3.66 6.27
CA LEU A 93 8.50 4.22 6.66
C LEU A 93 8.51 4.50 8.16
N ARG A 94 8.24 5.74 8.55
CA ARG A 94 8.12 6.13 9.96
C ARG A 94 6.66 6.31 10.31
N LEU A 95 6.18 5.55 11.29
CA LEU A 95 4.86 5.69 11.86
C LEU A 95 4.99 6.45 13.17
N TYR A 96 4.39 7.63 13.25
CA TYR A 96 4.32 8.43 14.47
C TYR A 96 3.04 8.10 15.20
N GLY A 97 3.09 8.06 16.53
CA GLY A 97 1.91 7.72 17.30
C GLY A 97 2.14 7.73 18.80
N TYR A 98 1.19 7.14 19.51
CA TYR A 98 1.22 7.02 20.96
C TYR A 98 1.17 5.54 21.37
N LEU A 99 1.91 5.22 22.43
CA LEU A 99 1.74 3.98 23.17
C LEU A 99 0.50 4.07 24.07
N VAL A 100 0.05 2.93 24.60
CA VAL A 100 -1.11 2.86 25.50
C VAL A 100 -0.98 3.71 26.77
N ASN A 101 0.25 4.04 27.18
CA ASN A 101 0.56 4.91 28.31
C ASN A 101 0.61 6.41 27.95
N GLY A 102 0.30 6.77 26.71
CA GLY A 102 0.34 8.15 26.21
C GLY A 102 1.74 8.64 25.82
N GLN A 103 2.80 7.84 25.96
CA GLN A 103 4.12 8.20 25.47
C GLN A 103 4.13 8.28 23.94
N LYS A 104 4.80 9.29 23.40
CA LYS A 104 5.04 9.41 21.96
C LYS A 104 6.04 8.34 21.53
N ALA A 105 5.71 7.64 20.46
CA ALA A 105 6.58 6.64 19.85
C ALA A 105 6.68 6.85 18.34
N VAL A 106 7.83 6.43 17.79
CA VAL A 106 8.06 6.36 16.35
C VAL A 106 8.46 4.95 16.01
N VAL A 107 7.67 4.28 15.18
CA VAL A 107 7.99 2.96 14.66
C VAL A 107 8.62 3.14 13.28
N THR A 108 9.88 2.75 13.13
CA THR A 108 10.58 2.80 11.84
C THR A 108 10.58 1.42 11.21
N ILE A 109 9.91 1.31 10.06
CA ILE A 109 9.88 0.09 9.25
C ILE A 109 10.97 0.21 8.17
N THR A 110 11.90 -0.74 8.23
CA THR A 110 13.03 -0.85 7.28
C THR A 110 12.87 -2.11 6.43
N GLY A 111 13.75 -2.31 5.45
CA GLY A 111 13.74 -3.50 4.59
C GLY A 111 12.60 -3.54 3.55
N ILE A 112 11.90 -2.43 3.36
CA ILE A 112 10.82 -2.31 2.38
C ILE A 112 11.41 -2.29 0.96
N LYS A 113 10.97 -3.23 0.12
CA LYS A 113 11.36 -3.27 -1.29
C LYS A 113 10.51 -2.29 -2.10
N VAL A 114 11.17 -1.35 -2.78
CA VAL A 114 10.51 -0.43 -3.69
C VAL A 114 10.48 -1.04 -5.09
N PHE A 115 9.30 -1.23 -5.68
CA PHE A 115 9.19 -1.88 -6.99
C PHE A 115 8.03 -1.36 -7.83
N PHE A 116 8.07 -1.68 -9.12
CA PHE A 116 6.96 -1.60 -10.05
C PHE A 116 7.01 -2.80 -10.99
N ASP A 117 5.89 -3.10 -11.63
CA ASP A 117 5.76 -4.30 -12.46
C ASP A 117 5.56 -3.89 -13.92
N ILE A 118 6.13 -4.67 -14.84
CA ILE A 118 5.97 -4.49 -16.29
C ILE A 118 5.39 -5.76 -16.86
N ARG A 119 4.24 -5.68 -17.53
CA ARG A 119 3.61 -6.87 -18.12
C ARG A 119 4.45 -7.39 -19.27
N VAL A 120 4.67 -8.70 -19.29
CA VAL A 120 5.36 -9.37 -20.41
C VAL A 120 4.34 -9.63 -21.53
N PRO A 121 4.63 -9.23 -22.78
CA PRO A 121 3.77 -9.55 -23.92
C PRO A 121 3.64 -11.06 -24.15
N ASN A 122 2.45 -11.53 -24.52
CA ASN A 122 2.13 -12.96 -24.64
C ASN A 122 3.05 -13.73 -25.61
N ASN A 123 3.55 -13.07 -26.66
CA ASN A 123 4.37 -13.66 -27.72
C ASN A 123 5.89 -13.45 -27.54
N THR A 124 6.33 -12.96 -26.38
CA THR A 124 7.74 -12.62 -26.15
C THR A 124 8.32 -13.44 -24.99
N SER A 125 9.49 -14.04 -25.21
CA SER A 125 10.21 -14.72 -24.13
C SER A 125 10.69 -13.70 -23.08
N ILE A 126 10.58 -14.05 -21.80
CA ILE A 126 11.02 -13.21 -20.67
C ILE A 126 12.46 -12.69 -20.83
N PRO A 127 13.47 -13.48 -21.22
CA PRO A 127 14.84 -12.98 -21.38
C PRO A 127 14.97 -11.93 -22.49
N LYS A 128 14.34 -12.16 -23.65
CA LYS A 128 14.32 -11.19 -24.76
C LYS A 128 13.63 -9.89 -24.35
N PHE A 129 12.52 -9.98 -23.63
CA PHE A 129 11.81 -8.80 -23.13
C PHE A 129 12.65 -8.04 -22.10
N TRP A 130 13.29 -8.75 -21.16
CA TRP A 130 14.19 -8.12 -20.20
C TRP A 130 15.36 -7.40 -20.88
N SER A 131 15.98 -7.99 -21.90
CA SER A 131 17.03 -7.31 -22.68
C SER A 131 16.54 -6.01 -23.31
N LYS A 132 15.30 -5.97 -23.83
CA LYS A 132 14.67 -4.74 -24.34
C LYS A 132 14.52 -3.70 -23.23
N ILE A 133 13.92 -4.06 -22.09
CA ILE A 133 13.72 -3.16 -20.95
C ILE A 133 15.06 -2.64 -20.43
N LYS A 134 16.06 -3.52 -20.31
CA LYS A 134 17.41 -3.16 -19.88
C LYS A 134 18.05 -2.14 -20.81
N GLY A 135 17.90 -2.31 -22.13
CA GLY A 135 18.35 -1.33 -23.12
C GLY A 135 17.72 0.04 -22.91
N ILE A 136 16.39 0.08 -22.79
CA ILE A 136 15.62 1.32 -22.59
C ILE A 136 16.03 2.04 -21.31
N LEU A 137 16.14 1.31 -20.19
CA LEU A 137 16.53 1.91 -18.90
C LEU A 137 17.99 2.37 -18.89
N ALA A 138 18.90 1.69 -19.62
CA ALA A 138 20.31 2.04 -19.67
C ALA A 138 20.59 3.27 -20.56
N THR A 139 19.86 3.44 -21.66
CA THR A 139 20.06 4.56 -22.60
C THR A 139 19.13 5.73 -22.34
N GLY A 140 18.00 5.47 -21.68
CA GLY A 140 16.98 6.47 -21.40
C GLY A 140 17.43 7.51 -20.37
N LYS A 141 16.79 8.67 -20.45
CA LYS A 141 16.91 9.75 -19.48
C LYS A 141 15.51 10.13 -18.99
N ASP A 142 15.39 10.47 -17.71
CA ASP A 142 14.18 11.10 -17.22
C ASP A 142 14.07 12.55 -17.72
N GLY A 143 12.95 13.22 -17.43
CA GLY A 143 12.69 14.60 -17.80
C GLY A 143 13.64 15.62 -17.19
N SER A 144 14.43 15.24 -16.18
CA SER A 144 15.50 16.05 -15.61
C SER A 144 16.88 15.71 -16.19
N GLY A 145 16.97 14.73 -17.10
CA GLY A 145 18.21 14.29 -17.73
C GLY A 145 18.98 13.24 -16.93
N ASN A 146 18.44 12.72 -15.83
CA ASN A 146 19.10 11.70 -15.03
C ASN A 146 19.04 10.34 -15.73
N THR A 147 20.12 9.59 -15.59
CA THR A 147 20.23 8.21 -16.09
C THR A 147 20.04 7.22 -14.96
N MET A 148 19.62 5.99 -15.31
CA MET A 148 19.45 4.92 -14.35
C MET A 148 20.76 4.15 -14.15
N ASN A 149 21.23 4.03 -12.90
CA ASN A 149 22.30 3.10 -12.59
C ASN A 149 21.77 1.66 -12.55
N MET A 150 22.05 0.90 -13.60
CA MET A 150 21.57 -0.47 -13.77
C MET A 150 22.11 -1.47 -12.74
N ASN A 151 23.19 -1.15 -12.01
CA ASN A 151 23.71 -2.00 -10.95
C ASN A 151 22.86 -1.96 -9.67
N LEU A 152 22.00 -0.94 -9.54
CA LEU A 152 21.14 -0.77 -8.36
C LEU A 152 19.78 -1.45 -8.52
N ILE A 153 19.37 -1.78 -9.74
CA ILE A 153 18.09 -2.43 -9.98
C ILE A 153 18.21 -3.95 -9.94
N ARG A 154 17.14 -4.58 -9.47
CA ARG A 154 16.97 -6.03 -9.55
C ARG A 154 15.70 -6.33 -10.33
N MET A 155 15.74 -7.42 -11.08
CA MET A 155 14.60 -7.93 -11.81
C MET A 155 14.23 -9.29 -11.25
N GLU A 156 12.92 -9.50 -11.06
CA GLU A 156 12.33 -10.79 -10.79
C GLU A 156 11.13 -11.03 -11.71
N CYS A 157 10.84 -12.29 -12.04
CA CYS A 157 9.67 -12.65 -12.83
C CYS A 157 8.58 -13.16 -11.89
N ILE A 158 7.38 -12.59 -11.99
CA ILE A 158 6.22 -12.98 -11.20
C ILE A 158 5.03 -13.30 -12.10
N LYS A 159 4.01 -13.97 -11.54
CA LYS A 159 2.70 -14.13 -12.18
C LYS A 159 1.64 -13.46 -11.33
N ALA A 160 0.88 -12.54 -11.90
CA ALA A 160 -0.15 -11.78 -11.21
C ALA A 160 -1.39 -11.56 -12.10
N TYR A 161 -2.54 -11.28 -11.49
CA TYR A 161 -3.72 -10.87 -12.24
C TYR A 161 -3.55 -9.42 -12.71
N PRO A 162 -3.81 -9.10 -13.99
CA PRO A 162 -3.78 -7.72 -14.44
C PRO A 162 -4.82 -6.87 -13.72
N ILE A 163 -4.43 -5.64 -13.37
CA ILE A 163 -5.31 -4.69 -12.67
C ILE A 163 -6.47 -4.25 -13.58
N ARG A 164 -6.23 -4.18 -14.90
CA ARG A 164 -7.21 -3.69 -15.88
C ARG A 164 -7.95 -4.83 -16.54
N GLY A 165 -9.28 -4.84 -16.41
CA GLY A 165 -10.17 -5.84 -17.01
C GLY A 165 -10.24 -7.13 -16.19
N TYR A 166 -11.18 -7.99 -16.56
CA TYR A 166 -11.35 -9.31 -15.94
C TYR A 166 -10.46 -10.34 -16.67
N HIS A 167 -9.60 -11.03 -15.92
CA HIS A 167 -8.75 -12.09 -16.46
C HIS A 167 -8.88 -13.33 -15.58
N ALA A 168 -9.26 -14.46 -16.18
CA ALA A 168 -9.34 -15.74 -15.47
C ALA A 168 -7.95 -16.29 -15.06
N GLU A 169 -6.90 -15.88 -15.77
CA GLU A 169 -5.55 -16.39 -15.60
C GLU A 169 -4.56 -15.29 -15.20
N LYS A 170 -3.55 -15.68 -14.40
CA LYS A 170 -2.42 -14.83 -14.06
C LYS A 170 -1.51 -14.66 -15.27
N LYS A 171 -1.05 -13.44 -15.50
CA LYS A 171 -0.11 -13.09 -16.56
C LYS A 171 1.30 -12.88 -16.02
N PRO A 172 2.34 -13.11 -16.83
CA PRO A 172 3.72 -12.86 -16.45
C PRO A 172 4.03 -11.36 -16.38
N TYR A 173 4.80 -10.97 -15.35
CA TYR A 173 5.32 -9.62 -15.14
C TYR A 173 6.81 -9.65 -14.81
N LEU A 174 7.55 -8.65 -15.29
CA LEU A 174 8.86 -8.29 -14.77
C LEU A 174 8.67 -7.31 -13.63
N ARG A 175 9.04 -7.71 -12.41
CA ARG A 175 9.08 -6.83 -11.25
C ARG A 175 10.46 -6.20 -11.16
N ILE A 176 10.50 -4.89 -11.29
CA ILE A 176 11.72 -4.09 -11.23
C ILE A 176 11.81 -3.49 -9.82
N THR A 177 12.77 -3.97 -9.04
CA THR A 177 13.05 -3.48 -7.69
C THR A 177 14.14 -2.41 -7.75
N ALA A 178 13.88 -1.28 -7.10
CA ALA A 178 14.80 -0.17 -6.90
C ALA A 178 15.10 0.02 -5.40
N PRO A 179 16.24 0.61 -5.03
CA PRO A 179 16.56 0.90 -3.62
C PRO A 179 15.62 1.91 -2.96
N ASN A 180 15.10 2.87 -3.72
CA ASN A 180 14.26 3.95 -3.22
C ASN A 180 13.27 4.48 -4.26
N LYS A 181 12.39 5.37 -3.79
CA LYS A 181 11.30 5.99 -4.56
C LYS A 181 11.78 6.82 -5.75
N ASP A 182 12.89 7.55 -5.62
CA ASP A 182 13.38 8.42 -6.71
C ASP A 182 13.86 7.58 -7.88
N LEU A 183 14.66 6.55 -7.62
CA LEU A 183 15.14 5.65 -8.66
C LEU A 183 13.99 4.91 -9.35
N ARG A 184 12.95 4.54 -8.59
CA ARG A 184 11.71 4.00 -9.17
C ARG A 184 11.03 5.03 -10.08
N PHE A 185 10.96 6.29 -9.68
CA PHE A 185 10.35 7.35 -10.50
C PHE A 185 11.15 7.66 -11.76
N THR A 186 12.48 7.75 -11.69
CA THR A 186 13.34 7.89 -12.86
C THR A 186 13.09 6.73 -13.84
N ALA A 187 12.98 5.48 -13.36
CA ALA A 187 12.68 4.34 -14.21
C ALA A 187 11.31 4.45 -14.90
N LEU A 188 10.28 4.81 -14.14
CA LEU A 188 8.92 4.98 -14.65
C LEU A 188 8.84 6.12 -15.67
N ASP A 189 9.53 7.23 -15.42
CA ASP A 189 9.57 8.35 -16.34
C ASP A 189 10.29 7.98 -17.65
N ILE A 190 11.42 7.29 -17.57
CA ILE A 190 12.12 6.76 -18.77
C ILE A 190 11.17 5.88 -19.61
N ILE A 191 10.43 4.97 -18.96
CA ILE A 191 9.46 4.11 -19.66
C ILE A 191 8.29 4.92 -20.24
N SER A 192 7.80 5.91 -19.51
CA SER A 192 6.73 6.81 -19.95
C SER A 192 7.15 7.58 -21.20
N ARG A 193 8.37 8.13 -21.21
CA ARG A 193 8.94 8.85 -22.36
C ARG A 193 9.12 7.92 -23.56
N TYR A 194 9.69 6.74 -23.35
CA TYR A 194 9.77 5.71 -24.40
C TYR A 194 8.39 5.43 -25.02
N ASN A 195 7.36 5.28 -24.19
CA ASN A 195 5.99 5.06 -24.64
C ASN A 195 5.38 6.25 -25.39
N SER A 196 5.89 7.47 -25.20
CA SER A 196 5.40 8.68 -25.89
C SER A 196 5.96 8.84 -27.31
N GLU A 197 7.13 8.26 -27.57
CA GLU A 197 7.85 8.33 -28.85
C GLU A 197 7.65 7.08 -29.72
N THR A 198 6.96 6.07 -29.19
CA THR A 198 6.86 4.73 -29.77
C THR A 198 5.44 4.40 -30.22
N ASP A 199 5.32 3.63 -31.30
CA ASP A 199 4.04 3.12 -31.81
C ASP A 199 3.24 2.33 -30.75
N GLN A 200 1.91 2.36 -30.89
CA GLN A 200 0.99 1.77 -29.91
C GLN A 200 1.26 0.27 -29.63
N GLU A 201 1.70 -0.50 -30.62
CA GLU A 201 2.03 -1.92 -30.49
C GLU A 201 3.29 -2.19 -29.66
N ASN A 202 4.21 -1.22 -29.61
CA ASN A 202 5.50 -1.36 -28.94
C ASN A 202 5.50 -0.77 -27.53
N ARG A 203 4.37 -0.19 -27.08
CA ARG A 203 4.21 0.40 -25.75
C ARG A 203 4.37 -0.65 -24.66
N ILE A 204 5.07 -0.24 -23.62
CA ILE A 204 5.31 -1.02 -22.41
C ILE A 204 4.14 -0.79 -21.45
N GLU A 205 3.45 -1.87 -21.10
CA GLU A 205 2.38 -1.84 -20.10
C GLU A 205 2.98 -1.97 -18.70
N THR A 206 3.01 -0.85 -17.96
CA THR A 206 3.38 -0.79 -16.56
C THR A 206 2.17 -1.10 -15.67
N ALA A 207 2.46 -1.66 -14.50
CA ALA A 207 1.52 -1.87 -13.42
C ALA A 207 2.19 -1.49 -12.11
N SER A 208 1.40 -1.16 -11.09
CA SER A 208 1.96 -0.83 -9.79
C SER A 208 2.92 0.38 -9.88
N ASP A 209 2.59 1.32 -10.77
CA ASP A 209 3.38 2.44 -11.29
C ASP A 209 2.95 3.80 -10.73
N ASP A 210 2.21 3.80 -9.62
CA ASP A 210 1.77 5.03 -8.93
C ASP A 210 2.95 5.95 -8.62
N THR A 211 2.83 7.23 -8.98
CA THR A 211 3.82 8.28 -8.71
C THR A 211 3.57 9.03 -7.40
N GLY A 212 2.52 8.64 -6.66
CA GLY A 212 2.12 9.24 -5.39
C GLY A 212 2.87 8.70 -4.17
N THR A 213 2.16 8.54 -3.06
CA THR A 213 2.72 7.98 -1.83
C THR A 213 2.88 6.46 -1.93
N TYR A 214 4.10 5.96 -1.69
CA TYR A 214 4.44 4.55 -1.85
C TYR A 214 3.94 3.71 -0.67
N TYR A 215 3.80 4.29 0.52
CA TYR A 215 3.33 3.57 1.71
C TYR A 215 1.96 2.89 1.53
N ARG A 216 1.08 3.44 0.68
CA ARG A 216 -0.22 2.82 0.38
C ARG A 216 -0.08 1.47 -0.31
N LYS A 217 1.01 1.30 -1.07
CA LYS A 217 1.38 0.02 -1.68
C LYS A 217 2.01 -0.90 -0.65
N VAL A 218 2.87 -0.38 0.22
CA VAL A 218 3.48 -1.16 1.32
C VAL A 218 2.40 -1.80 2.20
N ALA A 219 1.30 -1.11 2.47
CA ALA A 219 0.21 -1.65 3.30
C ALA A 219 -0.62 -2.76 2.63
N ARG A 220 -0.47 -3.00 1.33
CA ARG A 220 -1.28 -3.99 0.57
C ARG A 220 -0.55 -5.31 0.32
N GLU A 221 0.78 -5.29 0.40
CA GLU A 221 1.65 -6.45 0.14
C GLU A 221 2.05 -7.12 1.46
#